data_AF-A0A6A4IBT1-F1
#
_entry.id   AF-A0A6A4IBT1-F1
#
_cell.length_a   1.000
_cell.length_b   1.000
_cell.length_c   1.000
_cell.angle_alpha   90.00
_cell.angle_beta   90.00
_cell.angle_gamma   90.00
#
_symmetry.space_group_name_H-M   'P 1'
#
loop_
_entity.id
_entity.type
_entity.pdbx_description
1 polymer ?
#
loop_
_entity_poly.entity_id
_entity_poly.type
_entity_poly.pdbx_seq_one_letter_code
_entity_poly.pdbx_strand_id
1 'polypeptide(L)' 'QIISITCDNASANTAMFEELAKILPTFAGLNAHVRCFAHTVNLTAKGVLRPFE' A
#
# COMPACT_ATOMS: atom_id res chain seq x y z
N GLN A 1 -6.41 -7.21 17.40
CA GLN A 1 -6.13 -5.84 16.90
C GLN A 1 -5.39 -5.95 15.58
N ILE A 2 -5.82 -5.21 14.55
CA ILE A 2 -5.13 -5.18 13.25
C ILE A 2 -4.09 -4.06 13.32
N ILE A 3 -2.81 -4.40 13.10
CA ILE A 3 -1.68 -3.47 13.24
C ILE A 3 -1.28 -2.90 11.88
N SER A 4 -1.28 -3.73 10.84
CA SER A 4 -0.97 -3.34 9.46
C SER A 4 -1.67 -4.25 8.45
N ILE A 5 -1.84 -3.74 7.23
CA ILE A 5 -2.34 -4.48 6.07
C ILE A 5 -1.41 -4.20 4.89
N THR A 6 -1.04 -5.25 4.16
CA THR A 6 -0.16 -5.15 2.98
C THR A 6 -0.96 -5.26 1.69
N CYS A 7 -0.84 -4.28 0.79
CA CYS A 7 -1.47 -4.31 -0.54
C CYS A 7 -0.65 -3.52 -1.58
N ASP A 8 -1.00 -3.63 -2.87
CA ASP A 8 -0.30 -2.95 -3.95
C ASP A 8 -0.53 -1.43 -3.93
N ASN A 9 0.25 -0.66 -4.70
CA ASN A 9 0.14 0.80 -4.72
C ASN A 9 -0.99 1.27 -5.67
N ALA A 10 -2.22 0.87 -5.36
CA ALA A 10 -3.44 1.26 -6.07
C ALA A 10 -4.24 2.27 -5.23
N SER A 11 -4.81 3.29 -5.86
CA SER A 11 -5.63 4.32 -5.18
C SER A 11 -6.86 3.74 -4.48
N ALA A 12 -7.41 2.64 -5.00
CA ALA A 12 -8.49 1.90 -4.36
C ALA A 12 -8.12 1.38 -2.96
N ASN A 13 -6.85 1.04 -2.73
CA ASN A 13 -6.38 0.60 -1.42
C ASN A 13 -6.38 1.78 -0.44
N THR A 14 -5.98 2.98 -0.86
CA THR A 14 -6.08 4.19 -0.03
C THR A 14 -7.51 4.42 0.46
N ALA A 15 -8.50 4.35 -0.45
CA ALA A 15 -9.92 4.49 -0.08
C ALA A 15 -10.39 3.39 0.89
N MET A 16 -9.92 2.16 0.71
CA MET A 16 -10.20 1.05 1.62
C MET A 16 -9.68 1.33 3.05
N PHE A 17 -8.48 1.90 3.22
CA PHE A 17 -7.97 2.28 4.55
C PHE A 17 -8.82 3.38 5.22
N GLU A 18 -9.33 4.34 4.44
CA GLU A 18 -10.21 5.39 4.96
C GLU A 18 -11.54 4.82 5.48
N GLU A 19 -12.12 3.86 4.78
CA GLU A 19 -13.34 3.16 5.24
C GLU A 19 -13.05 2.25 6.44
N LEU A 20 -11.94 1.51 6.43
CA LEU A 20 -11.56 0.65 7.55
C LEU A 20 -11.35 1.45 8.85
N ALA A 21 -10.82 2.67 8.78
CA ALA A 21 -10.66 3.54 9.95
C ALA A 21 -12.00 3.95 10.59
N LYS A 22 -13.09 3.97 9.80
CA LYS A 22 -14.45 4.25 10.31
C LYS A 22 -15.08 3.02 10.98
N ILE A 23 -14.76 1.83 10.48
CA ILE A 23 -15.36 0.56 10.93
C ILE A 23 -14.58 -0.04 12.11
N LEU A 24 -13.27 0.20 12.19
CA LEU A 24 -12.37 -0.39 13.17
C LEU A 24 -11.82 0.69 14.12
N PRO A 25 -12.38 0.85 15.34
CA PRO A 25 -12.07 1.95 16.26
C PRO A 25 -10.60 2.07 16.69
N THR A 26 -9.82 1.00 16.54
CA THR A 26 -8.41 0.93 16.94
C THR A 26 -7.45 0.78 15.76
N PHE A 27 -7.98 0.83 14.53
CA PHE A 27 -7.17 0.69 13.33
C PHE A 27 -6.50 2.02 13.00
N ALA A 28 -5.20 1.97 12.70
CA ALA A 28 -4.41 3.18 12.48
C ALA A 28 -4.66 3.86 11.11
N GLY A 29 -5.67 3.41 10.36
CA GLY A 29 -6.01 3.93 9.03
C GLY A 29 -4.80 3.85 8.09
N LEU A 30 -4.50 4.95 7.39
CA LEU A 30 -3.38 5.03 6.45
C LEU A 30 -2.01 4.72 7.08
N ASN A 31 -1.83 4.92 8.39
CA ASN A 31 -0.58 4.57 9.08
C ASN A 31 -0.37 3.06 9.19
N ALA A 32 -1.42 2.25 8.97
CA ALA A 32 -1.36 0.79 8.90
C ALA A 32 -1.09 0.26 7.48
N HIS A 33 -0.95 1.14 6.47
CA HIS A 33 -0.78 0.74 5.08
C HIS A 33 0.67 0.39 4.76
N VAL A 34 0.93 -0.89 4.49
CA VAL A 34 2.22 -1.39 4.01
C VAL A 34 2.09 -1.69 2.51
N ARG A 35 3.03 -1.20 1.69
CA ARG A 35 3.06 -1.53 0.26
C ARG A 35 3.61 -2.93 0.03
N CYS A 36 3.01 -3.66 -0.91
CA CYS A 36 3.45 -4.98 -1.30
C CYS A 36 4.89 -4.94 -1.83
N PHE A 37 5.77 -5.77 -1.24
CA PHE A 37 7.18 -5.83 -1.63
C PHE A 37 7.37 -6.16 -3.12
N ALA A 38 6.55 -7.07 -3.66
CA ALA A 38 6.58 -7.41 -5.08
C ALA A 38 6.30 -6.19 -5.97
N HIS A 39 5.36 -5.34 -5.57
CA HIS A 39 5.06 -4.11 -6.32
C HIS A 39 6.22 -3.10 -6.24
N THR A 40 6.82 -2.94 -5.06
CA THR A 40 8.02 -2.10 -4.89
C THR A 40 9.16 -2.57 -5.79
N VAL A 41 9.46 -3.88 -5.80
CA VAL A 41 10.50 -4.45 -6.68
C VAL A 41 10.19 -4.21 -8.16
N ASN A 42 8.94 -4.40 -8.59
CA ASN A 42 8.53 -4.14 -9.96
C ASN A 42 8.71 -2.66 -10.36
N LEU A 43 8.33 -1.72 -9.49
CA LEU A 43 8.55 -0.30 -9.73
C LEU A 43 10.04 0.05 -9.78
N THR A 44 10.85 -0.50 -8.88
CA THR A 44 12.30 -0.32 -8.88
C THR A 44 12.92 -0.85 -10.17
N ALA A 45 12.55 -2.06 -10.60
CA ALA A 45 13.04 -2.64 -11.85
C ALA A 45 12.69 -1.75 -13.06
N LYS A 46 11.44 -1.30 -13.17
CA LYS A 46 11.02 -0.37 -14.23
C LYS A 46 11.82 0.94 -14.21
N GLY A 47 12.06 1.51 -13.03
CA GLY A 47 12.85 2.74 -12.87
C GLY A 47 14.30 2.57 -13.28
N VAL A 48 14.93 1.45 -12.89
CA VAL A 48 16.32 1.12 -13.23
C VAL A 48 16.49 0.85 -14.72
N LEU A 49 15.51 0.20 -15.36
CA LEU A 49 15.59 -0.17 -16.77
C LEU A 49 15.22 0.97 -17.73
N ARG A 50 14.43 1.97 -17.31
CA ARG A 50 13.98 3.09 -18.16
C ARG A 50 15.09 3.78 -19.00
N PRO A 51 16.33 4.01 -18.51
CA PRO A 51 17.37 4.63 -19.33
C PRO A 51 17.90 3.75 -20.47
N PHE A 52 17.57 2.46 -20.46
CA PHE A 52 18.02 1.45 -21.42
C PHE A 52 16.91 1.01 -22.40
N GLU A 53 15.73 1.62 -22.30
CA GLU A 53 14.65 1.53 -23.31
C GLU A 53 14.91 2.50 -24.47
#